data_AF-A0A962E026-F1
#
_entry.id   AF-A0A962E026-F1
#
_cell.length_a   1.000
_cell.length_b   1.000
_cell.length_c   1.000
_cell.angle_alpha   90.00
_cell.angle_beta   90.00
_cell.angle_gamma   90.00
#
_symmetry.space_group_name_H-M   'P 1'
#
loop_
_entity.id
_entity.type
_entity.pdbx_description
1 polymer ?
#
loop_
_entity_poly.entity_id
_entity_poly.type
_entity_poly.pdbx_seq_one_letter_code
_entity_poly.pdbx_strand_id
1 'polypeptide(L)'
;IQQSEIEITNLQEKIKNLGTNSQELIPQVEEIIASLEQSVETGIPFKQEERKSVLAEIRRNLNSSKMTSQNAINQIWAFVEDEIRLTKENAIYSQTIELDGENLLVDVAKLGTVMMYFKTRDDKYGSVKRENNHWKHYLLTDNAEIQQVSNLFESLKKQIRQGYFTLPLELTIQE
;
A
#
# COMPACT_ATOMS: atom_id res chain seq x y z
N ILE A 1 -8.41 -6.25 1.76
CA ILE A 1 -8.90 -4.96 2.33
C ILE A 1 -10.40 -5.02 2.64
N GLN A 2 -11.31 -5.08 1.65
CA GLN A 2 -12.76 -5.12 1.95
C GLN A 2 -13.19 -6.29 2.84
N GLN A 3 -12.64 -7.48 2.61
CA GLN A 3 -12.89 -8.64 3.48
C GLN A 3 -12.39 -8.40 4.91
N SER A 4 -11.21 -7.81 5.06
CA SER A 4 -10.61 -7.48 6.35
C SER A 4 -11.45 -6.42 7.11
N GLU A 5 -12.06 -5.45 6.42
CA GLU A 5 -12.97 -4.47 7.04
C GLU A 5 -14.18 -5.14 7.69
N ILE A 6 -14.79 -6.10 6.99
CA ILE A 6 -15.95 -6.86 7.49
C ILE A 6 -15.53 -7.68 8.71
N GLU A 7 -14.39 -8.36 8.64
CA GLU A 7 -13.85 -9.16 9.74
C GLU A 7 -13.52 -8.31 10.98
N ILE A 8 -12.91 -7.14 10.79
CA ILE A 8 -12.60 -6.21 11.87
C ILE A 8 -13.89 -5.67 12.50
N THR A 9 -14.88 -5.29 11.69
CA THR A 9 -16.17 -4.79 12.20
C THR A 9 -16.88 -5.87 13.03
N ASN A 10 -16.92 -7.11 12.51
CA ASN A 10 -17.48 -8.25 13.23
C ASN A 10 -16.74 -8.53 14.54
N LEU A 11 -15.40 -8.38 14.56
CA LEU A 11 -14.63 -8.54 15.78
C LEU A 11 -14.82 -7.38 16.76
N GLN A 12 -14.99 -6.14 16.29
CA GLN A 12 -15.32 -5.00 17.14
C GLN A 12 -16.66 -5.23 17.87
N GLU A 13 -17.67 -5.77 17.17
CA GLU A 13 -18.94 -6.16 17.79
C GLU A 13 -18.78 -7.32 18.77
N LYS A 14 -18.00 -8.35 18.43
CA LYS A 14 -17.69 -9.46 19.34
C LYS A 14 -16.96 -8.98 20.60
N ILE A 15 -16.00 -8.05 20.50
CA ILE A 15 -15.30 -7.49 21.65
C ILE A 15 -16.24 -6.68 22.54
N LYS A 16 -17.13 -5.88 21.95
CA LYS A 16 -18.14 -5.13 22.69
C LYS A 16 -19.05 -6.05 23.51
N ASN A 17 -19.33 -7.25 22.99
CA ASN A 17 -20.15 -8.27 23.65
C ASN A 17 -19.37 -9.15 24.65
N LEU A 18 -18.07 -9.40 24.42
CA LEU A 18 -17.24 -10.31 25.23
C LEU A 18 -16.51 -9.62 26.39
N GLY A 19 -16.42 -8.28 26.39
CA GLY A 19 -15.81 -7.52 27.48
C GLY A 19 -14.39 -8.01 27.84
N THR A 20 -14.22 -8.47 29.07
CA THR A 20 -12.92 -8.88 29.65
C THR A 20 -12.35 -10.19 29.07
N ASN A 21 -13.13 -11.00 28.33
CA ASN A 21 -12.67 -12.26 27.69
C ASN A 21 -11.93 -12.05 26.37
N SER A 22 -11.47 -10.81 26.10
CA SER A 22 -10.76 -10.43 24.88
C SER A 22 -9.54 -11.31 24.53
N GLN A 23 -8.94 -12.04 25.48
CA GLN A 23 -7.85 -12.98 25.23
C GLN A 23 -8.25 -14.17 24.33
N GLU A 24 -9.52 -14.60 24.33
CA GLU A 24 -10.01 -15.68 23.46
C GLU A 24 -10.02 -15.28 21.97
N LEU A 25 -9.90 -13.98 21.68
CA LEU A 25 -9.92 -13.44 20.32
C LEU A 25 -8.52 -13.25 19.72
N ILE A 26 -7.45 -13.48 20.49
CA ILE A 26 -6.07 -13.35 19.99
C ILE A 26 -5.85 -14.14 18.69
N PRO A 27 -6.30 -15.41 18.55
CA PRO A 27 -6.11 -16.15 17.30
C PRO A 27 -6.77 -15.49 16.09
N GLN A 28 -7.98 -14.95 16.25
CA GLN A 28 -8.70 -14.25 15.17
C GLN A 28 -8.01 -12.93 14.79
N VAL A 29 -7.45 -12.21 15.77
CA VAL A 29 -6.68 -10.99 15.51
C VAL A 29 -5.40 -11.31 14.72
N GLU A 30 -4.71 -12.39 15.07
CA GLU A 30 -3.53 -12.87 14.38
C GLU A 30 -3.81 -13.27 12.92
N GLU A 31 -4.94 -13.92 12.65
CA GLU A 31 -5.38 -14.26 11.29
C GLU A 31 -5.61 -13.00 10.43
N ILE A 32 -6.23 -11.96 11.01
CA ILE A 32 -6.44 -10.68 10.29
C ILE A 32 -5.10 -10.01 9.99
N ILE A 33 -4.17 -9.98 10.95
CA ILE A 33 -2.83 -9.41 10.72
C ILE A 33 -2.15 -10.15 9.57
N ALA A 34 -2.19 -11.49 9.56
CA ALA A 34 -1.59 -12.29 8.49
C ALA A 34 -2.23 -12.01 7.11
N SER A 35 -3.57 -11.89 7.07
CA SER A 35 -4.31 -11.52 5.85
C SER A 35 -3.91 -10.13 5.32
N LEU A 36 -3.72 -9.17 6.23
CA LEU A 36 -3.26 -7.82 5.88
C LEU A 36 -1.81 -7.81 5.39
N GLU A 37 -0.91 -8.56 6.04
CA GLU A 37 0.48 -8.71 5.60
C GLU A 37 0.55 -9.26 4.16
N GLN A 38 -0.24 -10.30 3.87
CA GLN A 38 -0.34 -10.87 2.52
C GLN A 38 -0.91 -9.86 1.51
N SER A 39 -1.90 -9.06 1.91
CA SER A 39 -2.45 -8.00 1.06
C SER A 39 -1.43 -6.89 0.76
N VAL A 40 -0.57 -6.56 1.72
CA VAL A 40 0.51 -5.56 1.55
C VAL A 40 1.58 -6.09 0.58
N GLU A 41 1.92 -7.36 0.71
CA GLU A 41 2.94 -8.03 -0.11
C GLU A 41 2.51 -8.22 -1.56
N THR A 42 1.27 -8.65 -1.78
CA THR A 42 0.72 -8.84 -3.13
C THR A 42 0.30 -7.53 -3.80
N GLY A 43 0.01 -6.51 -3.00
CA GLY A 43 -0.33 -5.17 -3.47
C GLY A 43 0.85 -4.40 -4.06
N ILE A 44 0.57 -3.20 -4.56
CA ILE A 44 1.57 -2.29 -5.15
C ILE A 44 2.74 -2.04 -4.18
N PRO A 45 4.01 -1.97 -4.66
CA PRO A 45 5.20 -1.92 -3.81
C PRO A 45 5.46 -0.50 -3.28
N PHE A 46 4.44 0.06 -2.65
CA PHE A 46 4.46 1.38 -2.06
C PHE A 46 4.61 1.26 -0.55
N LYS A 47 5.70 1.82 -0.02
CA LYS A 47 6.02 1.85 1.42
C LYS A 47 5.82 0.50 2.13
N GLN A 48 6.12 -0.61 1.44
CA GLN A 48 5.83 -1.96 1.93
C GLN A 48 6.49 -2.23 3.28
N GLU A 49 7.75 -1.84 3.45
CA GLU A 49 8.48 -2.03 4.70
C GLU A 49 7.86 -1.27 5.87
N GLU A 50 7.46 -0.01 5.67
CA GLU A 50 6.78 0.78 6.70
C GLU A 50 5.45 0.12 7.09
N ARG A 51 4.65 -0.31 6.11
CA ARG A 51 3.34 -0.94 6.32
C ARG A 51 3.47 -2.30 7.02
N LYS A 52 4.43 -3.13 6.59
CA LYS A 52 4.75 -4.42 7.25
C LYS A 52 5.24 -4.19 8.69
N SER A 53 6.05 -3.15 8.92
CA SER A 53 6.54 -2.83 10.27
C SER A 53 5.43 -2.48 11.25
N VAL A 54 4.39 -1.75 10.81
CA VAL A 54 3.23 -1.43 11.66
C VAL A 54 2.50 -2.70 12.09
N LEU A 55 2.22 -3.61 11.14
CA LEU A 55 1.55 -4.89 11.42
C LEU A 55 2.38 -5.78 12.35
N ALA A 56 3.69 -5.85 12.12
CA ALA A 56 4.62 -6.60 12.96
C ALA A 56 4.67 -6.05 14.40
N GLU A 57 4.60 -4.73 14.57
CA GLU A 57 4.55 -4.10 15.88
C GLU A 57 3.25 -4.43 16.63
N ILE A 58 2.09 -4.36 15.96
CA ILE A 58 0.80 -4.74 16.53
C ILE A 58 0.86 -6.20 17.02
N ARG A 59 1.31 -7.11 16.17
CA ARG A 59 1.51 -8.54 16.48
C ARG A 59 2.44 -8.73 17.68
N ARG A 60 3.58 -8.04 17.72
CA ARG A 60 4.54 -8.14 18.84
C ARG A 60 3.93 -7.65 20.16
N ASN A 61 3.21 -6.54 20.14
CA ASN A 61 2.61 -5.95 21.32
C ASN A 61 1.44 -6.81 21.85
N LEU A 62 0.68 -7.45 20.96
CA LEU A 62 -0.35 -8.43 21.30
C LEU A 62 0.26 -9.67 21.96
N ASN A 63 1.26 -10.29 21.34
CA ASN A 63 1.89 -11.52 21.84
C ASN A 63 2.67 -11.32 23.15
N SER A 64 3.23 -10.12 23.37
CA SER A 64 3.91 -9.79 24.63
C SER A 64 2.96 -9.41 25.77
N SER A 65 1.64 -9.51 25.57
CA SER A 65 0.60 -9.07 26.52
C SER A 65 0.74 -7.60 26.97
N LYS A 66 1.49 -6.78 26.20
CA LYS A 66 1.62 -5.33 26.42
C LYS A 66 0.35 -4.59 26.00
N MET A 67 -0.51 -5.25 25.22
CA MET A 67 -1.72 -4.69 24.65
C MET A 67 -2.86 -5.72 24.75
N THR A 68 -4.07 -5.23 25.02
CA THR A 68 -5.29 -6.06 24.98
C THR A 68 -5.72 -6.30 23.53
N SER A 69 -6.46 -7.38 23.27
CA SER A 69 -6.99 -7.64 21.93
C SER A 69 -7.88 -6.49 21.44
N GLN A 70 -8.59 -5.80 22.34
CA GLN A 70 -9.37 -4.60 22.00
C GLN A 70 -8.51 -3.48 21.43
N ASN A 71 -7.38 -3.17 22.08
CA ASN A 71 -6.47 -2.15 21.58
C ASN A 71 -5.80 -2.57 20.27
N ALA A 72 -5.49 -3.87 20.11
CA ALA A 72 -4.95 -4.40 18.86
C ALA A 72 -5.93 -4.20 17.70
N ILE A 73 -7.21 -4.53 17.89
CA ILE A 73 -8.24 -4.34 16.87
C ILE A 73 -8.41 -2.87 16.50
N ASN A 74 -8.37 -1.95 17.46
CA ASN A 74 -8.42 -0.52 17.17
C ASN A 74 -7.22 -0.06 16.33
N GLN A 75 -6.02 -0.55 16.60
CA GLN A 75 -4.83 -0.24 15.78
C GLN A 75 -4.92 -0.85 14.38
N ILE A 76 -5.43 -2.08 14.27
CA ILE A 76 -5.65 -2.73 12.98
C ILE A 76 -6.71 -1.96 12.16
N TRP A 77 -7.78 -1.49 12.80
CA TRP A 77 -8.78 -0.65 12.15
C TRP A 77 -8.17 0.65 11.62
N ALA A 78 -7.39 1.35 12.45
CA ALA A 78 -6.69 2.57 12.02
C ALA A 78 -5.74 2.30 10.84
N PHE A 79 -5.02 1.17 10.87
CA PHE A 79 -4.19 0.72 9.75
C PHE A 79 -5.03 0.52 8.47
N VAL A 80 -6.17 -0.15 8.57
CA VAL A 80 -7.04 -0.39 7.41
C VAL A 80 -7.65 0.92 6.88
N GLU A 81 -8.03 1.86 7.75
CA GLU A 81 -8.48 3.19 7.32
C GLU A 81 -7.39 3.93 6.55
N ASP A 82 -6.15 3.87 7.02
CA ASP A 82 -5.01 4.47 6.33
C ASP A 82 -4.71 3.76 5.01
N GLU A 83 -4.81 2.44 4.95
CA GLU A 83 -4.73 1.69 3.69
C GLU A 83 -5.77 2.15 2.67
N ILE A 84 -7.03 2.31 3.09
CA ILE A 84 -8.11 2.80 2.23
C ILE A 84 -7.85 4.25 1.80
N ARG A 85 -7.36 5.10 2.70
CA ARG A 85 -6.96 6.46 2.36
C ARG A 85 -5.85 6.44 1.31
N LEU A 86 -4.83 5.62 1.50
CA LEU A 86 -3.75 5.42 0.55
C LEU A 86 -4.31 4.96 -0.80
N THR A 87 -5.31 4.07 -0.85
CA THR A 87 -5.94 3.67 -2.12
C THR A 87 -6.62 4.80 -2.88
N LYS A 88 -7.07 5.86 -2.19
CA LYS A 88 -7.80 6.99 -2.79
C LYS A 88 -6.89 8.18 -3.09
N GLU A 89 -5.69 8.21 -2.50
CA GLU A 89 -4.77 9.33 -2.63
C GLU A 89 -3.92 9.20 -3.90
N ASN A 90 -3.97 10.26 -4.71
CA ASN A 90 -3.05 10.48 -5.82
C ASN A 90 -2.05 11.54 -5.39
N ALA A 91 -0.81 11.12 -5.11
CA ALA A 91 0.23 11.99 -4.60
C ALA A 91 1.62 11.49 -5.00
N ILE A 92 2.60 12.39 -4.84
CA ILE A 92 4.01 12.11 -5.03
C ILE A 92 4.66 11.86 -3.67
N TYR A 93 5.43 10.80 -3.56
CA TYR A 93 6.20 10.45 -2.35
C TYR A 93 7.63 10.13 -2.72
N SER A 94 8.57 10.37 -1.79
CA SER A 94 9.93 9.89 -1.96
C SER A 94 10.05 8.47 -1.40
N GLN A 95 10.61 7.56 -2.18
CA GLN A 95 10.84 6.17 -1.80
C GLN A 95 12.12 5.65 -2.45
N THR A 96 12.82 4.75 -1.76
CA THR A 96 13.92 3.99 -2.37
C THR A 96 13.36 2.79 -3.12
N ILE A 97 13.73 2.64 -4.39
CA ILE A 97 13.40 1.47 -5.22
C ILE A 97 14.68 0.77 -5.67
N GLU A 98 14.58 -0.52 -5.94
CA GLU A 98 15.63 -1.27 -6.62
C GLU A 98 15.39 -1.20 -8.13
N LEU A 99 16.37 -0.65 -8.86
CA LEU A 99 16.37 -0.54 -10.32
C LEU A 99 17.72 -1.07 -10.84
N ASP A 100 17.68 -2.08 -11.71
CA ASP A 100 18.88 -2.72 -12.27
C ASP A 100 19.90 -3.22 -11.22
N GLY A 101 19.42 -3.59 -10.03
CA GLY A 101 20.24 -4.06 -8.90
C GLY A 101 20.84 -2.95 -8.03
N GLU A 102 20.51 -1.68 -8.29
CA GLU A 102 20.92 -0.54 -7.47
C GLU A 102 19.74 0.07 -6.71
N ASN A 103 19.97 0.45 -5.46
CA ASN A 103 18.98 1.14 -4.64
C ASN A 103 19.03 2.65 -4.91
N LEU A 104 17.97 3.19 -5.52
CA LEU A 104 17.87 4.59 -5.91
C LEU A 104 16.73 5.28 -5.16
N LEU A 105 17.01 6.48 -4.62
CA LEU A 105 15.95 7.34 -4.10
C LEU A 105 15.24 8.05 -5.26
N VAL A 106 13.95 7.80 -5.40
CA VAL A 106 13.12 8.31 -6.49
C VAL A 106 11.87 9.00 -5.94
N ASP A 107 11.28 9.86 -6.76
CA ASP A 107 9.93 10.36 -6.53
C ASP A 107 8.93 9.42 -7.20
N VAL A 108 7.97 8.92 -6.43
CA VAL A 108 6.95 7.99 -6.87
C VAL A 108 5.61 8.71 -6.97
N ALA A 109 5.01 8.69 -8.15
CA ALA A 109 3.61 9.07 -8.35
C ALA A 109 2.73 7.81 -8.26
N LYS A 110 1.85 7.78 -7.26
CA LYS A 110 0.89 6.71 -7.06
C LYS A 110 -0.48 7.13 -7.57
N LEU A 111 -1.11 6.26 -8.36
CA LEU A 111 -2.45 6.45 -8.90
C LEU A 111 -3.34 5.28 -8.50
N GLY A 112 -4.16 5.51 -7.48
CA GLY A 112 -5.00 4.47 -6.90
C GLY A 112 -4.18 3.27 -6.42
N THR A 113 -4.68 2.06 -6.67
CA THR A 113 -3.99 0.79 -6.36
C THR A 113 -3.40 0.10 -7.59
N VAL A 114 -3.59 0.68 -8.77
CA VAL A 114 -3.36 0.01 -10.06
C VAL A 114 -2.08 0.48 -10.73
N MET A 115 -1.72 1.76 -10.57
CA MET A 115 -0.60 2.36 -11.29
C MET A 115 0.36 3.07 -10.36
N MET A 116 1.65 2.88 -10.64
CA MET A 116 2.74 3.55 -9.96
C MET A 116 3.81 3.88 -10.98
N TYR A 117 4.21 5.15 -10.98
CA TYR A 117 5.29 5.67 -11.80
C TYR A 117 6.36 6.25 -10.89
N PHE A 118 7.59 6.29 -11.39
CA PHE A 118 8.69 6.89 -10.64
C PHE A 118 9.50 7.83 -11.52
N LYS A 119 10.14 8.77 -10.86
CA LYS A 119 11.06 9.73 -11.44
C LYS A 119 12.37 9.70 -10.65
N THR A 120 13.46 9.42 -11.36
CA THR A 120 14.81 9.45 -10.80
C THR A 120 15.32 10.88 -10.68
N ARG A 121 16.41 11.08 -9.91
CA ARG A 121 17.06 12.39 -9.78
C ARG A 121 17.66 12.90 -11.09
N ASP A 122 18.00 12.00 -12.00
CA ASP A 122 18.51 12.31 -13.34
C ASP A 122 17.38 12.57 -14.36
N ASP A 123 16.19 12.95 -13.89
CA ASP A 123 15.00 13.25 -14.72
C ASP A 123 14.54 12.10 -15.63
N LYS A 124 14.94 10.85 -15.33
CA LYS A 124 14.41 9.66 -16.02
C LYS A 124 13.11 9.21 -15.38
N TYR A 125 12.15 8.83 -16.22
CA TYR A 125 10.84 8.34 -15.81
C TYR A 125 10.74 6.83 -16.00
N GLY A 126 9.98 6.20 -15.12
CA GLY A 126 9.75 4.77 -15.15
C GLY A 126 8.35 4.40 -14.68
N SER A 127 7.98 3.16 -14.94
CA SER A 127 6.72 2.55 -14.53
C SER A 127 6.98 1.30 -13.69
N VAL A 128 6.08 1.03 -12.76
CA VAL A 128 6.11 -0.19 -11.96
C VAL A 128 5.04 -1.13 -12.52
N LYS A 129 5.48 -2.29 -13.01
CA LYS A 129 4.59 -3.28 -13.63
C LYS A 129 4.64 -4.58 -12.83
N ARG A 130 3.52 -5.30 -12.82
CA ARG A 130 3.44 -6.62 -12.21
C ARG A 130 3.75 -7.67 -13.27
N GLU A 131 4.85 -8.39 -13.11
CA GLU A 131 5.30 -9.47 -13.99
C GLU A 131 5.55 -10.73 -13.16
N ASN A 132 4.98 -11.88 -13.56
CA ASN A 132 5.13 -13.15 -12.85
C ASN A 132 4.84 -13.07 -11.34
N ASN A 133 3.76 -12.37 -10.97
CA ASN A 133 3.35 -12.14 -9.59
C ASN A 133 4.30 -11.25 -8.74
N HIS A 134 5.34 -10.66 -9.34
CA HIS A 134 6.28 -9.76 -8.70
C HIS A 134 6.19 -8.38 -9.33
N TRP A 135 6.45 -7.34 -8.55
CA TRP A 135 6.53 -5.98 -9.06
C TRP A 135 7.95 -5.68 -9.52
N LYS A 136 8.08 -5.16 -10.73
CA LYS A 136 9.35 -4.76 -11.33
C LYS A 136 9.31 -3.31 -11.78
N HIS A 137 10.45 -2.65 -11.65
CA HIS A 137 10.66 -1.26 -12.07
C HIS A 137 11.25 -1.26 -13.47
N TYR A 138 10.65 -0.50 -14.38
CA TYR A 138 11.10 -0.37 -15.76
C TYR A 138 11.29 1.11 -16.09
N LEU A 139 12.41 1.45 -16.72
CA LEU A 139 12.60 2.77 -17.31
C LEU A 139 11.79 2.88 -18.60
N LEU A 140 11.13 4.01 -18.79
CA LEU A 140 10.45 4.33 -20.04
C LEU A 140 11.47 4.81 -21.06
N THR A 141 11.35 4.32 -22.30
CA THR A 141 12.20 4.73 -23.43
C THR A 141 11.42 5.46 -24.51
N ASP A 142 10.10 5.30 -24.54
CA ASP A 142 9.24 5.97 -25.50
C ASP A 142 8.98 7.43 -25.08
N ASN A 143 9.21 8.35 -26.00
CA ASN A 143 9.06 9.79 -25.72
C ASN A 143 7.62 10.20 -25.42
N ALA A 144 6.62 9.54 -26.02
CA ALA A 144 5.22 9.86 -25.74
C ALA A 144 4.84 9.39 -24.33
N GLU A 145 5.25 8.19 -23.92
CA GLU A 145 5.04 7.69 -22.56
C GLU A 145 5.74 8.56 -21.51
N ILE A 146 6.99 8.95 -21.77
CA ILE A 146 7.75 9.86 -20.90
C ILE A 146 7.02 11.20 -20.74
N GLN A 147 6.52 11.79 -21.83
CA GLN A 147 5.77 13.04 -21.78
C GLN A 147 4.48 12.92 -20.97
N GLN A 148 3.75 11.81 -21.15
CA GLN A 148 2.53 11.52 -20.38
C GLN A 148 2.80 11.44 -18.87
N VAL A 149 3.84 10.69 -18.48
CA VAL A 149 4.22 10.56 -17.06
C VAL A 149 4.77 11.87 -16.51
N SER A 150 5.59 12.60 -17.27
CA SER A 150 6.07 13.93 -16.87
C SER A 150 4.91 14.88 -16.57
N ASN A 151 3.91 14.94 -17.44
CA ASN A 151 2.71 15.76 -17.25
C ASN A 151 1.94 15.36 -15.99
N LEU A 152 1.83 14.06 -15.72
CA LEU A 152 1.23 13.56 -14.48
C LEU A 152 1.98 14.10 -13.24
N PHE A 153 3.32 13.97 -13.21
CA PHE A 153 4.13 14.46 -12.11
C PHE A 153 3.98 15.97 -11.92
N GLU A 154 3.97 16.76 -12.99
CA GLU A 154 3.76 18.20 -12.92
C GLU A 154 2.38 18.56 -12.36
N SER A 155 1.32 17.88 -12.80
CA SER A 155 -0.03 18.11 -12.30
C SER A 155 -0.18 17.74 -10.82
N LEU A 156 0.35 16.58 -10.41
CA LEU A 156 0.34 16.18 -9.00
C LEU A 156 1.14 17.16 -8.13
N LYS A 157 2.29 17.65 -8.61
CA LYS A 157 3.09 18.68 -7.92
C LYS A 157 2.34 20.01 -7.78
N LYS A 158 1.51 20.37 -8.77
CA LYS A 158 0.61 21.54 -8.72
C LYS A 158 -0.66 21.29 -7.89
N GLN A 159 -0.75 20.15 -7.19
CA GLN A 159 -1.92 19.71 -6.42
C GLN A 159 -3.21 19.58 -7.25
N ILE A 160 -3.07 19.40 -8.58
CA ILE A 160 -4.19 19.15 -9.47
C ILE A 160 -4.51 17.65 -9.42
N ARG A 161 -5.49 17.30 -8.57
CA ARG A 161 -5.91 15.91 -8.33
C ARG A 161 -7.08 15.47 -9.19
N GLN A 162 -7.68 16.39 -9.96
CA GLN A 162 -8.83 16.17 -10.82
C GLN A 162 -8.49 16.65 -12.23
N GLY A 163 -8.65 15.78 -13.24
CA GLY A 163 -8.31 16.06 -14.63
C GLY A 163 -8.23 14.77 -15.47
N TYR A 164 -8.35 14.90 -16.79
CA TYR A 164 -8.15 13.79 -17.71
C TYR A 164 -6.65 13.64 -17.99
N PHE A 165 -6.07 12.50 -17.58
CA PHE A 165 -4.69 12.14 -17.89
C PHE A 165 -4.68 10.99 -18.88
N THR A 166 -3.96 11.15 -19.99
CA THR A 166 -3.63 10.03 -20.89
C THR A 166 -2.35 9.42 -20.36
N LEU A 167 -2.45 8.21 -19.81
CA LEU A 167 -1.32 7.49 -19.23
C LEU A 167 -1.03 6.25 -20.07
N PRO A 168 0.23 5.80 -20.12
CA PRO A 168 0.57 4.55 -20.77
C PRO A 168 -0.10 3.41 -20.00
N LEU A 169 -1.13 2.83 -20.61
CA LEU A 169 -1.99 1.84 -19.98
C LEU A 169 -1.66 0.47 -20.56
N GLU A 170 -0.63 -0.16 -20.02
CA GLU A 170 -0.39 -1.58 -20.25
C GLU A 170 -0.99 -2.36 -19.10
N LEU A 171 -2.32 -2.54 -19.14
CA LEU A 171 -2.95 -3.57 -18.33
C LEU A 171 -2.50 -4.92 -18.90
N THR A 172 -1.52 -5.56 -18.27
CA THR A 172 -1.30 -6.99 -18.48
C THR A 172 -2.53 -7.71 -17.93
N ILE A 173 -3.53 -7.91 -18.79
CA ILE A 173 -4.67 -8.77 -18.47
C ILE A 173 -4.07 -10.17 -18.36
N GLN A 174 -4.02 -10.70 -17.14
CA GLN A 174 -3.74 -12.12 -16.94
C GLN A 174 -4.95 -12.88 -17.49
N GLU A 175 -4.77 -13.61 -18.60
CA GLU A 175 -5.70 -14.66 -19.04
C GLU A 175 -5.74 -15.82 -18.05
#